data_AF-A0A6I6MTE1-F1
#
_entry.id   AF-A0A6I6MTE1-F1
#
_cell.length_a   1.000
_cell.length_b   1.000
_cell.length_c   1.000
_cell.angle_alpha   90.00
_cell.angle_beta   90.00
_cell.angle_gamma   90.00
#
_symmetry.space_group_name_H-M   'P 1'
#
loop_
_entity.id
_entity.type
_entity.pdbx_description
1 polymer ?
#
loop_
_entity_poly.entity_id
_entity_poly.type
_entity_poly.pdbx_seq_one_letter_code
_entity_poly.pdbx_strand_id
1 'polypeptide(L)'
;MIETLTVLTTLVLGLFAGSLLTEALLLVPYFRALSFDEFNRLHGEFGPRLYRYYAPLTISATLVPLAAAATTLLDYPRINLFAWLAAALVLVILATYVFYFRAANLAFAERRLDEPALAKELTRWAGVHTFRTALALCAFIASVLAVLGTIGV
;
A
#
# COMPACT_ATOMS: atom_id res chain seq x y z
N MET A 1 -18.67 -18.28 1.84
CA MET A 1 -17.24 -18.12 2.23
C MET A 1 -16.50 -17.22 1.26
N ILE A 2 -16.56 -17.47 -0.06
CA ILE A 2 -15.94 -16.60 -1.08
C ILE A 2 -16.48 -15.18 -1.04
N GLU A 3 -17.80 -14.99 -0.99
CA GLU A 3 -18.43 -13.66 -0.87
C GLU A 3 -17.94 -12.89 0.36
N THR A 4 -17.81 -13.55 1.50
CA THR A 4 -17.31 -12.93 2.73
C THR A 4 -15.85 -12.47 2.57
N LEU A 5 -15.01 -13.29 1.92
CA LEU A 5 -13.60 -12.96 1.68
C LEU A 5 -13.43 -11.86 0.63
N THR A 6 -14.25 -11.83 -0.42
CA THR A 6 -14.21 -10.77 -1.44
C THR A 6 -14.71 -9.45 -0.88
N VAL A 7 -15.78 -9.44 -0.08
CA VAL A 7 -16.24 -8.24 0.64
C VAL A 7 -15.17 -7.76 1.63
N LEU A 8 -14.59 -8.66 2.43
CA LEU A 8 -13.51 -8.31 3.36
C LEU A 8 -12.28 -7.75 2.63
N THR A 9 -11.94 -8.33 1.48
CA THR A 9 -10.88 -7.83 0.58
C THR A 9 -11.16 -6.38 0.18
N THR A 10 -12.37 -6.07 -0.26
CA THR A 10 -12.75 -4.70 -0.64
C THR A 10 -12.67 -3.73 0.53
N LEU A 11 -13.11 -4.11 1.73
CA LEU A 11 -13.01 -3.27 2.92
C LEU A 11 -11.55 -2.95 3.27
N VAL A 12 -10.70 -3.97 3.32
CA VAL A 12 -9.27 -3.82 3.68
C VAL A 12 -8.53 -3.03 2.60
N LEU A 13 -8.76 -3.31 1.32
CA LEU A 13 -8.13 -2.57 0.22
C LEU A 13 -8.64 -1.13 0.13
N GLY A 14 -9.89 -0.86 0.47
CA GLY A 14 -10.43 0.50 0.56
C GLY A 14 -9.71 1.32 1.65
N LEU A 15 -9.57 0.76 2.85
CA LEU A 15 -8.80 1.39 3.94
C LEU A 15 -7.33 1.61 3.55
N PHE A 16 -6.71 0.61 2.93
CA PHE A 16 -5.33 0.69 2.47
C PHE A 16 -5.13 1.77 1.40
N ALA A 17 -5.93 1.73 0.33
CA ALA A 17 -5.84 2.69 -0.77
C ALA A 17 -6.14 4.12 -0.29
N GLY A 18 -7.15 4.31 0.57
CA GLY A 18 -7.45 5.59 1.19
C GLY A 18 -6.27 6.13 2.02
N SER A 19 -5.65 5.27 2.82
CA SER A 19 -4.47 5.65 3.61
C SER A 19 -3.28 6.04 2.72
N LEU A 20 -3.02 5.27 1.65
CA LEU A 20 -1.95 5.61 0.70
C LEU A 20 -2.21 6.94 -0.02
N LEU A 21 -3.48 7.22 -0.34
CA LEU A 21 -3.89 8.47 -0.95
C LEU A 21 -3.68 9.65 0.00
N THR A 22 -4.05 9.52 1.28
CA THR A 22 -3.74 10.51 2.32
C THR A 22 -2.24 10.76 2.44
N GLU A 23 -1.44 9.70 2.45
CA GLU A 23 0.02 9.81 2.49
C GLU A 23 0.55 10.55 1.26
N ALA A 24 0.10 10.18 0.06
CA ALA A 24 0.55 10.77 -1.20
C ALA A 24 0.18 12.26 -1.34
N LEU A 25 -1.02 12.64 -0.91
CA LEU A 25 -1.55 13.99 -1.13
C LEU A 25 -1.25 14.97 0.02
N LEU A 26 -1.12 14.47 1.26
CA LEU A 26 -0.94 15.33 2.42
C LEU A 26 0.43 15.15 3.08
N LEU A 27 0.78 13.93 3.46
CA LEU A 27 1.98 13.68 4.26
C LEU A 27 3.26 13.87 3.46
N VAL A 28 3.33 13.35 2.24
CA VAL A 28 4.52 13.42 1.39
C VAL A 28 4.85 14.85 0.97
N PRO A 29 3.90 15.66 0.48
CA PRO A 29 4.17 17.07 0.20
C PRO A 29 4.59 17.83 1.45
N TYR A 30 3.96 17.55 2.61
CA TYR A 30 4.35 18.14 3.88
C TYR A 30 5.81 17.80 4.25
N PHE A 31 6.20 16.53 4.21
CA PHE A 31 7.57 16.12 4.53
C PHE A 31 8.62 16.73 3.59
N ARG A 32 8.29 16.91 2.31
CA ARG A 32 9.18 17.54 1.32
C ARG A 32 9.33 19.05 1.51
N ALA A 33 8.39 19.69 2.20
CA ALA A 33 8.43 21.13 2.48
C ALA A 33 9.20 21.48 3.76
N LEU A 34 9.54 20.48 4.59
CA LEU A 34 10.28 20.67 5.83
C LEU A 34 11.75 20.99 5.55
N SER A 35 12.36 21.77 6.45
CA SER A 35 13.83 21.86 6.51
C SER A 35 14.45 20.51 6.93
N PHE A 36 15.74 20.34 6.65
CA PHE A 36 16.49 19.14 7.03
C PHE A 36 16.34 18.80 8.52
N ASP A 37 16.50 19.79 9.40
CA ASP A 37 16.42 19.60 10.86
C ASP A 37 15.00 19.24 11.31
N GLU A 38 13.98 19.91 10.75
CA GLU A 38 12.58 19.64 11.07
C GLU A 38 12.16 18.24 10.62
N PHE A 39 12.57 17.81 9.42
CA PHE A 39 12.31 16.47 8.94
C PHE A 39 12.94 15.44 9.88
N ASN A 40 14.22 15.58 10.21
CA ASN A 40 14.93 14.62 11.08
C ASN A 40 14.37 14.57 12.50
N ARG A 41 13.83 15.68 13.01
CA ARG A 41 13.10 15.72 14.28
C ARG A 41 11.75 15.00 14.18
N LEU A 42 10.91 15.40 13.22
CA LEU A 42 9.56 14.87 13.05
C LEU A 42 9.54 13.40 12.63
N HIS A 43 10.40 12.99 11.71
CA HIS A 43 10.49 11.59 11.28
C HIS A 43 10.93 10.68 12.43
N GLY A 44 11.80 11.15 13.32
CA GLY A 44 12.18 10.41 14.53
C GLY A 44 11.00 10.18 15.50
N GLU A 45 10.10 11.16 15.62
CA GLU A 45 8.94 11.09 16.50
C GLU A 45 7.77 10.29 15.88
N PHE A 46 7.44 10.58 14.62
CA PHE A 46 6.25 10.06 13.94
C PHE A 46 6.52 8.79 13.12
N GLY A 47 7.76 8.56 12.67
CA GLY A 47 8.12 7.38 11.89
C GLY A 47 7.69 6.04 12.53
N PRO A 48 7.96 5.80 13.83
CA PRO A 48 7.47 4.61 14.52
C PRO A 48 5.95 4.50 14.60
N ARG A 49 5.23 5.63 14.70
CA ARG A 49 3.76 5.67 14.73
C ARG A 49 3.18 5.33 13.36
N LEU A 50 3.74 5.91 12.30
CA LEU A 50 3.39 5.59 10.91
C LEU A 50 3.62 4.11 10.64
N TYR A 51 4.76 3.55 11.06
CA TYR A 51 5.04 2.12 10.89
C TYR A 51 3.99 1.24 11.58
N ARG A 52 3.63 1.54 12.83
CA ARG A 52 2.60 0.78 13.59
C ARG A 52 1.22 0.85 12.94
N TYR A 53 0.89 1.94 12.24
CA TYR A 53 -0.35 2.08 11.50
C TYR A 53 -0.32 1.32 10.16
N TYR A 54 0.70 1.57 9.34
CA TYR A 54 0.78 1.04 7.98
C TYR A 54 1.18 -0.44 7.90
N ALA A 55 1.96 -0.96 8.84
CA ALA A 55 2.41 -2.36 8.80
C ALA A 55 1.25 -3.38 8.86
N PRO A 56 0.36 -3.37 9.87
CA PRO A 56 -0.76 -4.31 9.91
C PRO A 56 -1.74 -4.11 8.75
N LEU A 57 -1.92 -2.86 8.30
CA LEU A 57 -2.75 -2.55 7.15
C LEU A 57 -2.17 -3.13 5.85
N THR A 58 -0.86 -3.05 5.65
CA THR A 58 -0.18 -3.62 4.48
C THR A 58 -0.22 -5.15 4.50
N ILE A 59 -0.01 -5.76 5.67
CA ILE A 59 -0.07 -7.22 5.84
C ILE A 59 -1.48 -7.73 5.51
N SER A 60 -2.51 -7.14 6.10
CA SER A 60 -3.91 -7.53 5.82
C SER A 60 -4.29 -7.26 4.35
N ALA A 61 -3.91 -6.11 3.80
CA ALA A 61 -4.12 -5.77 2.39
C ALA A 61 -3.35 -6.67 1.41
N THR A 62 -2.41 -7.49 1.89
CA THR A 62 -1.72 -8.49 1.07
C THR A 62 -2.36 -9.87 1.25
N LEU A 63 -2.51 -10.32 2.50
CA LEU A 63 -2.94 -11.69 2.80
C LEU A 63 -4.40 -11.95 2.46
N VAL A 64 -5.29 -10.98 2.72
CA VAL A 64 -6.73 -11.17 2.51
C VAL A 64 -7.07 -11.30 1.02
N PRO A 65 -6.61 -10.42 0.10
CA PRO A 65 -6.86 -10.60 -1.33
C PRO A 65 -6.26 -11.89 -1.89
N LEU A 66 -5.06 -12.30 -1.42
CA LEU A 66 -4.45 -13.57 -1.84
C LEU A 66 -5.29 -14.77 -1.42
N ALA A 67 -5.77 -14.79 -0.18
CA ALA A 67 -6.66 -15.83 0.30
C ALA A 67 -7.97 -15.86 -0.50
N ALA A 68 -8.58 -14.68 -0.74
CA ALA A 68 -9.79 -14.57 -1.55
C ALA A 68 -9.58 -15.12 -2.97
N ALA A 69 -8.51 -14.70 -3.66
CA ALA A 69 -8.16 -15.19 -4.99
C ALA A 69 -7.94 -16.73 -4.99
N ALA A 70 -7.19 -17.25 -4.02
CA ALA A 70 -6.93 -18.69 -3.90
C ALA A 70 -8.21 -19.51 -3.71
N THR A 71 -9.18 -19.02 -2.91
CA THR A 71 -10.45 -19.74 -2.72
C THR A 71 -11.26 -19.88 -4.00
N THR A 72 -11.10 -19.01 -4.99
CA THR A 72 -11.78 -19.13 -6.30
C THR A 72 -11.34 -20.36 -7.10
N LEU A 73 -10.19 -20.96 -6.79
CA LEU A 73 -9.73 -22.21 -7.41
C LEU A 73 -10.52 -23.43 -6.93
N LEU A 74 -11.14 -23.35 -5.75
CA LEU A 74 -11.93 -24.43 -5.16
C LEU A 74 -13.37 -24.48 -5.74
N ASP A 75 -13.86 -23.37 -6.30
CA ASP A 75 -15.22 -23.22 -6.84
C ASP A 75 -15.24 -23.31 -8.39
N TYR A 76 -14.59 -24.33 -8.96
CA TYR A 76 -14.65 -24.57 -10.41
C TYR A 76 -16.11 -24.75 -10.89
N PRO A 77 -16.55 -24.09 -11.99
CA PRO A 77 -15.76 -23.36 -13.00
C PRO A 77 -15.65 -21.84 -12.79
N ARG A 78 -16.05 -21.29 -11.63
CA ARG A 78 -16.17 -19.84 -11.40
C ARG A 78 -14.85 -19.19 -10.96
N ILE A 79 -13.88 -19.10 -11.88
CA ILE A 79 -12.66 -18.32 -11.65
C ILE A 79 -12.98 -16.82 -11.73
N ASN A 80 -12.69 -16.07 -10.65
CA ASN A 80 -12.87 -14.62 -10.62
C ASN A 80 -11.55 -13.91 -10.97
N LEU A 81 -11.40 -13.52 -12.23
CA LEU A 81 -10.17 -12.87 -12.73
C LEU A 81 -9.86 -11.54 -12.03
N PHE A 82 -10.88 -10.82 -11.57
CA PHE A 82 -10.67 -9.55 -10.86
C PHE A 82 -10.10 -9.77 -9.45
N ALA A 83 -10.44 -10.87 -8.77
CA ALA A 83 -9.82 -11.24 -7.51
C ALA A 83 -8.31 -11.53 -7.69
N TRP A 84 -7.95 -12.24 -8.75
CA TRP A 84 -6.55 -12.50 -9.11
C TRP A 84 -5.79 -11.24 -9.51
N LEU A 85 -6.42 -10.33 -10.25
CA LEU A 85 -5.83 -9.03 -10.58
C LEU A 85 -5.54 -8.21 -9.32
N ALA A 86 -6.49 -8.12 -8.39
CA ALA A 86 -6.28 -7.44 -7.11
C ALA A 86 -5.11 -8.06 -6.33
N ALA A 87 -5.06 -9.40 -6.24
CA ALA A 87 -3.97 -10.13 -5.61
C ALA A 87 -2.59 -9.87 -6.26
N ALA A 88 -2.52 -9.85 -7.59
CA ALA A 88 -1.28 -9.56 -8.31
C ALA A 88 -0.80 -8.12 -8.06
N LEU A 89 -1.71 -7.13 -8.09
CA LEU A 89 -1.38 -5.73 -7.86
C LEU A 89 -0.83 -5.49 -6.44
N VAL A 90 -1.40 -6.13 -5.41
CA VAL A 90 -0.89 -5.99 -4.04
C VAL A 90 0.47 -6.65 -3.84
N LEU A 91 0.79 -7.72 -4.58
CA LEU A 91 2.14 -8.28 -4.61
C LEU A 91 3.15 -7.33 -5.23
N VAL A 92 2.79 -6.61 -6.29
CA VAL A 92 3.64 -5.56 -6.87
C VAL A 92 3.86 -4.43 -5.87
N ILE A 93 2.81 -4.03 -5.13
CA ILE A 93 2.90 -3.05 -4.05
C ILE A 93 3.86 -3.53 -2.96
N LEU A 94 3.73 -4.77 -2.48
CA LEU A 94 4.63 -5.35 -1.48
C LEU A 94 6.08 -5.39 -1.96
N ALA A 95 6.31 -5.69 -3.24
CA ALA A 95 7.64 -5.67 -3.84
C ALA A 95 8.30 -4.28 -3.71
N THR A 96 7.56 -3.19 -3.85
CA THR A 96 8.11 -1.83 -3.63
C THR A 96 8.64 -1.65 -2.22
N TYR A 97 8.05 -2.29 -1.21
CA TYR A 97 8.55 -2.22 0.16
C TYR A 97 9.87 -2.99 0.30
N VAL A 98 9.91 -4.23 -0.18
CA VAL A 98 11.07 -5.11 -0.08
C VAL A 98 12.28 -4.52 -0.81
N PHE A 99 12.08 -4.02 -2.03
CA PHE A 99 13.18 -3.56 -2.89
C PHE A 99 13.55 -2.09 -2.70
N TYR A 100 12.69 -1.27 -2.08
CA TYR A 100 12.93 0.17 -1.95
C TYR A 100 12.61 0.74 -0.57
N PHE A 101 11.34 0.76 -0.14
CA PHE A 101 10.95 1.52 1.07
C PHE A 101 11.65 1.05 2.33
N ARG A 102 11.94 -0.25 2.47
CA ARG A 102 12.65 -0.77 3.65
C ARG A 102 14.02 -0.09 3.84
N ALA A 103 14.79 0.04 2.76
CA ALA A 103 16.11 0.65 2.82
C ALA A 103 16.02 2.18 2.99
N ALA A 104 15.12 2.84 2.25
CA ALA A 104 14.93 4.29 2.32
C ALA A 104 14.46 4.73 3.71
N ASN A 105 13.44 4.07 4.27
CA ASN A 105 12.90 4.41 5.59
C ASN A 105 13.92 4.14 6.71
N LEU A 106 14.78 3.12 6.57
CA LEU A 106 15.86 2.88 7.51
C LEU A 106 16.92 3.99 7.45
N ALA A 107 17.27 4.45 6.25
CA ALA A 107 18.19 5.59 6.08
C ALA A 107 17.65 6.88 6.71
N PHE A 108 16.34 7.13 6.60
CA PHE A 108 15.68 8.25 7.28
C PHE A 108 15.69 8.09 8.81
N ALA A 109 15.36 6.89 9.31
CA ALA A 109 15.34 6.62 10.75
C ALA A 109 16.73 6.76 11.40
N GLU A 110 17.78 6.33 10.70
CA GLU A 110 19.16 6.37 11.17
C GLU A 110 19.88 7.68 10.81
N ARG A 111 19.18 8.65 10.19
CA ARG A 111 19.73 9.95 9.78
C ARG A 111 21.02 9.83 8.95
N ARG A 112 21.04 8.86 8.03
CA ARG A 112 22.22 8.55 7.20
C ARG A 112 22.42 9.48 6.01
N LEU A 113 21.48 10.38 5.75
CA LEU A 113 21.49 11.27 4.60
C LEU A 113 21.85 12.69 5.04
N ASP A 114 22.72 13.35 4.29
CA ASP A 114 22.89 14.80 4.37
C ASP A 114 21.72 15.52 3.69
N GLU A 115 21.68 16.85 3.78
CA GLU A 115 20.57 17.65 3.27
C GLU A 115 20.32 17.48 1.76
N PRO A 116 21.33 17.55 0.87
CA PRO A 116 21.12 17.30 -0.56
C PRO A 116 20.65 15.86 -0.85
N ALA A 117 21.21 14.86 -0.17
CA ALA A 117 20.80 13.47 -0.35
C ALA A 117 19.38 13.22 0.15
N LEU A 118 18.97 13.84 1.26
CA LEU A 118 17.62 13.74 1.80
C LEU A 118 16.59 14.30 0.80
N ALA A 119 16.82 15.50 0.27
CA ALA A 119 15.89 16.12 -0.69
C ALA A 119 15.72 15.28 -1.96
N LYS A 120 16.83 14.72 -2.46
CA LYS A 120 16.82 13.79 -3.60
C LYS A 120 16.06 12.50 -3.28
N GLU A 121 16.33 11.89 -2.12
CA GLU A 121 15.69 10.64 -1.73
C GLU A 121 14.20 10.83 -1.47
N LEU A 122 13.77 11.94 -0.85
CA LEU A 122 12.35 12.27 -0.68
C LEU A 122 11.61 12.47 -2.01
N THR A 123 12.29 13.03 -3.02
CA THR A 123 11.71 13.16 -4.36
C THR A 123 11.53 11.79 -5.02
N ARG A 124 12.52 10.90 -4.89
CA ARG A 124 12.42 9.51 -5.36
C ARG A 124 11.32 8.75 -4.61
N TRP A 125 11.28 8.90 -3.29
CA TRP A 125 10.32 8.26 -2.40
C TRP A 125 8.90 8.65 -2.80
N ALA A 126 8.66 9.94 -3.04
CA ALA A 126 7.38 10.46 -3.51
C ALA A 126 6.95 9.85 -4.84
N GLY A 127 7.88 9.68 -5.79
CA GLY A 127 7.60 9.03 -7.07
C GLY A 127 7.17 7.57 -6.93
N VAL A 128 7.93 6.79 -6.15
CA VAL A 128 7.60 5.36 -5.90
C VAL A 128 6.29 5.24 -5.12
N HIS A 129 6.04 6.13 -4.17
CA HIS A 129 4.80 6.13 -3.39
C HIS A 129 3.58 6.51 -4.21
N THR A 130 3.71 7.48 -5.12
CA THR A 130 2.64 7.83 -6.07
C THR A 130 2.28 6.64 -6.95
N PHE A 131 3.27 5.92 -7.47
CA PHE A 131 3.06 4.68 -8.21
C PHE A 131 2.34 3.62 -7.37
N ARG A 132 2.79 3.38 -6.13
CA ARG A 132 2.16 2.46 -5.18
C ARG A 132 0.69 2.81 -4.93
N THR A 133 0.40 4.10 -4.79
CA THR A 133 -0.95 4.62 -4.54
C THR A 133 -1.87 4.36 -5.74
N ALA A 134 -1.39 4.59 -6.96
CA ALA A 134 -2.15 4.28 -8.18
C ALA A 134 -2.46 2.78 -8.27
N LEU A 135 -1.49 1.91 -8.00
CA LEU A 135 -1.72 0.45 -7.96
C LEU A 135 -2.74 0.05 -6.89
N ALA A 136 -2.71 0.67 -5.71
CA ALA A 136 -3.66 0.36 -4.64
C ALA A 136 -5.09 0.75 -5.01
N LEU A 137 -5.28 1.89 -5.68
CA LEU A 137 -6.57 2.30 -6.23
C LEU A 137 -7.06 1.31 -7.30
N CYS A 138 -6.18 0.87 -8.21
CA CYS A 138 -6.52 -0.17 -9.19
C CYS A 138 -6.88 -1.51 -8.52
N ALA A 139 -6.15 -1.92 -7.48
CA ALA A 139 -6.44 -3.13 -6.73
C ALA A 139 -7.78 -3.05 -6.00
N PHE A 140 -8.09 -1.89 -5.41
CA PHE A 140 -9.38 -1.63 -4.79
C PHE A 140 -10.52 -1.70 -5.81
N ILE A 141 -10.40 -1.02 -6.96
CA ILE A 141 -11.40 -1.08 -8.04
C ILE A 141 -11.59 -2.52 -8.53
N ALA A 142 -10.50 -3.25 -8.76
CA ALA A 142 -10.57 -4.66 -9.14
C ALA A 142 -11.32 -5.49 -8.08
N SER A 143 -11.09 -5.24 -6.79
CA SER A 143 -11.83 -5.95 -5.73
C SER A 143 -13.34 -5.65 -5.73
N VAL A 144 -13.73 -4.40 -6.01
CA VAL A 144 -15.16 -4.04 -6.14
C VAL A 144 -15.78 -4.78 -7.31
N LEU A 145 -15.11 -4.83 -8.47
CA LEU A 145 -15.56 -5.59 -9.63
C LEU A 145 -15.64 -7.09 -9.33
N ALA A 146 -14.70 -7.62 -8.54
CA ALA A 146 -14.73 -9.01 -8.11
C ALA A 146 -15.96 -9.31 -7.26
N VAL A 147 -16.31 -8.42 -6.31
CA VAL A 147 -17.53 -8.55 -5.50
C VAL A 147 -18.78 -8.49 -6.37
N LEU A 148 -18.89 -7.50 -7.26
CA LEU A 148 -20.05 -7.36 -8.16
C LEU A 148 -20.24 -8.56 -9.09
N GLY A 149 -19.14 -9.11 -9.63
CA GLY A 149 -19.17 -10.33 -10.45
C GLY A 149 -19.47 -11.61 -9.66
N THR A 150 -19.34 -11.58 -8.33
CA THR A 150 -19.71 -12.70 -7.45
C THR A 150 -21.19 -12.63 -7.05
N ILE A 151 -21.74 -11.42 -6.83
CA ILE A 151 -23.13 -11.20 -6.40
C ILE A 151 -24.12 -11.18 -7.59
N GLY A 152 -23.64 -10.85 -8.80
CA GLY A 152 -24.46 -10.67 -10.00
C GLY A 152 -24.80 -11.94 -10.80
N VAL A 153 -24.75 -13.14 -10.20
CA VAL A 153 -25.11 -14.42 -10.84
C VAL A 153 -26.10 -15.20 -9.99
#